data_AF-A0A402AEN5-F1
#
_entry.id   AF-A0A402AEN5-F1
#
_cell.length_a   1.000
_cell.length_b   1.000
_cell.length_c   1.000
_cell.angle_alpha   90.00
_cell.angle_beta   90.00
_cell.angle_gamma   90.00
#
_symmetry.space_group_name_H-M   'P 1'
#
loop_
_entity.id
_entity.type
_entity.pdbx_description
1 polymer ?
#
loop_
_entity_poly.entity_id
_entity_poly.type
_entity_poly.pdbx_seq_one_letter_code
_entity_poly.pdbx_strand_id
1 'polypeptide(L)' 'MEGKHSTITNRKGTLAVDVEHPYRLIFEPANDPTPKKADGDLDWTNVTVIRVLAVEDYHD' A
#
# COMPACT_ATOMS: atom_id res chain seq x y z
N MET A 1 20.27 14.72 -5.96
CA MET A 1 18.86 14.51 -6.36
C MET A 1 18.57 13.04 -6.11
N GLU A 2 18.22 12.70 -4.88
CA GLU A 2 18.04 11.30 -4.49
C GLU A 2 16.60 10.90 -4.78
N GLY A 3 16.43 9.98 -5.72
CA GLY A 3 15.13 9.56 -6.21
C GLY A 3 14.33 8.87 -5.11
N LYS A 4 13.05 9.27 -5.01
CA LYS A 4 11.99 8.67 -4.21
C LYS A 4 12.04 7.14 -4.25
N HIS A 5 12.71 6.51 -3.28
CA HIS A 5 12.74 5.05 -3.14
C HIS A 5 11.40 4.61 -2.55
N SER A 6 10.43 4.26 -3.40
CA SER A 6 9.12 3.81 -2.93
C SER A 6 9.24 2.36 -2.49
N THR A 7 9.40 2.11 -1.19
CA THR A 7 9.57 0.75 -0.68
C THR A 7 8.22 0.09 -0.46
N ILE A 8 7.77 -0.68 -1.46
CA ILE A 8 6.52 -1.42 -1.37
C ILE A 8 6.74 -2.67 -0.51
N THR A 9 6.31 -2.62 0.75
CA THR A 9 6.31 -3.79 1.63
C THR A 9 4.91 -4.37 1.71
N ASN A 10 4.74 -5.60 1.19
CA ASN A 10 3.47 -6.34 1.29
C ASN A 10 3.45 -7.15 2.59
N ARG A 11 2.64 -6.74 3.56
CA ARG A 11 2.40 -7.52 4.78
C ARG A 11 0.94 -7.98 4.74
N LYS A 12 0.69 -9.24 4.39
CA LYS A 12 -0.63 -9.89 4.48
C LYS A 12 -1.81 -9.05 3.94
N GLY A 13 -1.69 -8.46 2.75
CA GLY A 13 -2.78 -7.71 2.10
C GLY A 13 -2.79 -6.20 2.38
N THR A 14 -1.83 -5.69 3.13
CA THR A 14 -1.56 -4.25 3.26
C THR A 14 -0.32 -3.84 2.49
N LEU A 15 -0.34 -2.61 1.98
CA LEU A 15 0.74 -2.00 1.22
C LEU A 15 1.14 -0.68 1.89
N ALA A 16 2.43 -0.48 2.03
CA ALA A 16 3.00 0.76 2.52
C ALA A 16 3.78 1.47 1.39
N VAL A 17 3.56 2.78 1.23
CA VAL A 17 4.30 3.62 0.28
C VAL A 17 4.85 4.86 0.97
N ASP A 18 6.04 5.28 0.57
CA ASP A 18 6.63 6.53 1.04
C ASP A 18 6.04 7.71 0.23
N VAL A 19 5.33 8.62 0.89
CA VAL A 19 4.66 9.75 0.24
C VAL A 19 5.67 10.89 0.03
N GLU A 20 6.22 11.39 1.11
CA GLU A 20 7.28 12.40 1.22
C GLU A 20 8.02 12.05 2.50
N HIS A 21 9.35 11.85 2.49
CA HIS A 21 10.06 11.52 3.73
C HIS A 21 9.78 12.60 4.78
N PRO A 22 9.42 12.23 6.04
CA PRO A 22 9.39 10.89 6.64
C PRO A 22 8.04 10.14 6.62
N TYR A 23 7.04 10.67 5.92
CA TYR A 23 5.68 10.16 5.94
C TYR A 23 5.50 8.93 5.05
N ARG A 24 5.01 7.86 5.67
CA ARG A 24 4.63 6.60 5.03
C ARG A 24 3.13 6.40 5.13
N LEU A 25 2.49 6.12 4.01
CA LEU A 25 1.07 5.81 3.91
C LEU A 25 0.89 4.30 3.89
N ILE A 26 0.11 3.77 4.83
CA ILE A 26 -0.25 2.35 4.91
C ILE A 26 -1.73 2.21 4.53
N PHE A 27 -2.02 1.31 3.59
CA PHE A 27 -3.38 1.08 3.12
C PHE A 27 -3.65 -0.38 2.70
N GLU A 28 -4.93 -0.73 2.62
CA GLU A 28 -5.43 -2.02 2.13
C GLU A 28 -6.44 -1.81 0.99
N PRO A 29 -6.65 -2.79 0.10
CA PRO A 29 -7.76 -2.76 -0.85
C PRO A 29 -9.09 -2.82 -0.08
N ALA A 30 -10.03 -1.94 -0.46
CA ALA A 30 -11.37 -1.88 0.11
C ALA A 30 -12.46 -2.19 -0.93
N ASN A 31 -12.07 -2.81 -2.03
CA ASN A 31 -12.98 -3.35 -3.03
C ASN A 31 -13.82 -4.49 -2.45
N ASP A 32 -15.11 -4.50 -2.82
CA ASP A 32 -16.06 -5.58 -2.52
C ASP A 32 -16.67 -6.12 -3.83
N PRO A 33 -16.34 -7.34 -4.27
CA PRO A 33 -15.36 -8.26 -3.67
C PRO A 33 -13.92 -7.81 -3.90
N THR A 34 -13.00 -8.23 -3.02
CA THR A 34 -11.58 -7.91 -3.17
C THR A 34 -11.00 -8.59 -4.42
N PRO A 35 -10.35 -7.85 -5.34
CA PRO A 35 -9.76 -8.41 -6.55
C PRO A 35 -8.69 -9.44 -6.22
N LYS A 36 -8.87 -10.67 -6.69
CA LYS A 36 -7.89 -11.74 -6.51
C LYS A 36 -7.46 -12.26 -7.87
N LYS A 37 -6.18 -12.58 -7.97
CA LYS A 37 -5.61 -13.32 -9.08
C LYS A 37 -6.08 -14.78 -9.02
N ALA A 38 -5.88 -15.49 -10.13
CA ALA A 38 -6.25 -16.91 -10.24
C ALA A 38 -5.51 -17.82 -9.24
N ASP A 39 -4.34 -17.39 -8.76
CA ASP A 39 -3.54 -18.08 -7.73
C ASP A 39 -4.03 -17.82 -6.29
N GLY A 40 -5.03 -16.95 -6.11
CA GLY A 40 -5.60 -16.57 -4.82
C GLY A 40 -4.95 -15.35 -4.16
N ASP A 41 -3.86 -14.83 -4.72
CA ASP A 41 -3.22 -13.61 -4.25
C ASP A 41 -4.00 -12.35 -4.67
N LEU A 42 -3.72 -11.24 -4.00
CA LEU A 42 -4.36 -9.97 -4.28
C LEU A 42 -3.96 -9.42 -5.65
N ASP A 43 -4.95 -9.03 -6.45
CA ASP A 43 -4.72 -8.38 -7.75
C ASP A 43 -4.70 -6.86 -7.62
N TRP A 44 -3.53 -6.32 -7.27
CA TRP A 44 -3.30 -4.87 -7.17
C TRP A 44 -3.62 -4.09 -8.45
N THR A 45 -3.57 -4.73 -9.62
CA THR A 45 -3.88 -4.09 -10.92
C THR A 45 -5.36 -3.76 -11.07
N ASN A 46 -6.23 -4.46 -10.32
CA ASN A 46 -7.68 -4.27 -10.34
C ASN A 46 -8.21 -3.60 -9.07
N VAL A 47 -7.34 -3.16 -8.16
CA VAL A 47 -7.74 -2.39 -6.96
C VAL A 47 -8.11 -0.98 -7.37
N THR A 48 -9.36 -0.61 -7.15
CA THR A 48 -9.91 0.73 -7.48
C THR A 48 -10.25 1.54 -6.25
N VAL A 49 -10.37 0.89 -5.09
CA VAL A 49 -10.68 1.53 -3.81
C VAL A 49 -9.69 1.03 -2.78
N ILE A 50 -9.09 1.96 -2.05
CA ILE A 50 -8.21 1.65 -0.92
C ILE A 50 -8.79 2.25 0.37
N ARG A 51 -8.54 1.57 1.49
CA ARG A 51 -8.73 2.12 2.83
C ARG A 51 -7.37 2.49 3.39
N VAL A 52 -7.20 3.75 3.73
CA VAL A 52 -6.02 4.22 4.47
C VAL A 52 -6.14 3.73 5.90
N LEU A 53 -5.13 3.00 6.37
CA LEU A 53 -5.05 2.46 7.72
C LEU A 53 -4.27 3.38 8.65
N ALA A 54 -3.15 3.91 8.17
CA ALA A 54 -2.29 4.79 8.96
C ALA A 54 -1.44 5.71 8.06
N VAL A 55 -1.04 6.83 8.65
CA VAL A 55 0.06 7.67 8.17
C VAL A 55 1.10 7.67 9.27
N GLU A 56 2.25 7.04 9.03
CA GLU A 56 3.35 6.95 9.99
C GLU A 56 4.42 7.98 9.62
N ASP A 57 4.92 8.71 10.61
CA ASP A 57 6.09 9.59 10.50
C ASP A 57 7.29 8.88 11.14
N TYR A 58 8.35 8.64 10.36
CA TYR A 58 9.57 7.99 10.83
C TYR A 58 10.65 8.93 11.39
N HIS A 59 10.36 10.22 11.62
CA HIS A 59 11.25 11.12 12.34
C HIS A 59 10.77 11.38 13.77
N ASP A 60 11.45 10.74 14.72
CA ASP A 60 11.67 11.32 16.05
C ASP A 60 12.72 12.44 15.97
#